data_AF-A0AAV5JS03-F1
#
_entry.id   AF-A0AAV5JS03-F1
#
_cell.length_a   1.000
_cell.length_b   1.000
_cell.length_c   1.000
_cell.angle_alpha   90.00
_cell.angle_beta   90.00
_cell.angle_gamma   90.00
#
_symmetry.space_group_name_H-M   'P 1'
#
loop_
_entity.id
_entity.type
_entity.pdbx_description
1 polymer ?
#
loop_
_entity_poly.entity_id
_entity_poly.type
_entity_poly.pdbx_seq_one_letter_code
_entity_poly.pdbx_strand_id
1 'polypeptide(L)'
;MISLKLAFISDLPFWAQVSTYAIRDAEEYKNFCDRPKDQRPLPEEVIGDIAEHLATIHLKRCERGKRCLYEGSTPPGGFPNSWNGATYCTSELAILKNNEIHTWDRGYDDDGNQVWGVMEGPYEFKPAPASSNNTMLSPLNFPPLQTMDKRIEGSFVLQE
;
A
#
# COMPACT_ATOMS: atom_id res chain seq x y z
N MET A 1 -1.40 -2.94 10.23
CA MET A 1 -1.65 -1.49 10.18
C MET A 1 -0.82 -0.94 9.04
N ILE A 2 -1.42 -0.70 7.88
CA ILE A 2 -0.70 -0.14 6.72
C ILE A 2 -0.98 1.36 6.79
N SER A 3 0.02 2.13 7.21
CA SER A 3 -0.07 3.59 7.13
C SER A 3 0.02 3.97 5.66
N LEU A 4 -0.90 4.82 5.19
CA LEU A 4 -0.85 5.34 3.84
C LEU A 4 0.33 6.32 3.77
N LYS A 5 1.44 5.88 3.16
CA LYS A 5 2.61 6.75 3.00
C LYS A 5 2.41 7.69 1.81
N LEU A 6 1.87 8.89 2.08
CA LEU A 6 2.00 10.02 1.16
C LEU A 6 3.46 10.48 1.15
N ALA A 7 4.25 9.91 0.25
CA ALA A 7 5.66 10.25 0.05
C ALA A 7 5.79 11.50 -0.84
N PHE A 8 6.19 12.62 -0.25
CA PHE A 8 6.70 13.75 -1.02
C PHE A 8 8.21 13.60 -1.20
N ILE A 9 8.66 13.55 -2.45
CA ILE A 9 10.08 13.50 -2.80
C ILE A 9 10.51 14.91 -3.17
N SER A 10 11.32 15.54 -2.31
CA SER A 10 12.09 16.72 -2.70
C SER A 10 13.42 16.28 -3.29
N ASP A 11 13.57 16.46 -4.61
CA ASP A 11 14.77 16.07 -5.36
C ASP A 11 15.84 17.16 -5.22
N LEU A 12 16.76 16.98 -4.27
CA LEU A 12 17.99 17.75 -4.19
C LEU A 12 19.14 16.93 -4.81
N PRO A 13 20.14 17.57 -5.43
CA PRO A 13 21.10 16.90 -6.31
C PRO A 13 21.93 15.76 -5.68
N PHE A 14 21.92 15.63 -4.35
CA PHE A 14 22.73 14.64 -3.62
C PHE A 14 21.94 13.79 -2.62
N TRP A 15 20.71 14.15 -2.29
CA TRP A 15 19.87 13.44 -1.33
C TRP A 15 18.40 13.69 -1.64
N ALA A 16 17.56 12.71 -1.32
CA ALA A 16 16.11 12.83 -1.43
C ALA A 16 15.51 12.76 -0.03
N GLN A 17 14.41 13.49 0.18
CA GLN A 17 13.61 13.35 1.40
C GLN A 17 12.35 12.54 1.08
N VAL A 18 11.96 11.66 2.00
CA VAL A 18 10.65 11.00 1.97
C VAL A 18 9.96 11.27 3.28
N SER A 19 8.97 12.16 3.26
CA SER A 19 8.10 12.41 4.41
C SER A 19 6.82 11.59 4.29
N THR A 20 6.29 11.11 5.41
CA THR A 20 5.07 10.30 5.51
C THR A 20 4.07 11.03 6.40
N TYR A 21 2.80 11.03 6.00
CA TYR A 21 1.72 11.71 6.70
C TYR A 21 0.51 10.80 6.82
N ALA A 22 -0.29 10.98 7.87
CA ALA A 22 -1.61 10.39 7.96
C ALA A 22 -2.61 11.14 7.06
N ILE A 23 -3.70 10.46 6.70
CA ILE A 23 -4.87 11.06 6.05
C ILE A 23 -6.00 11.17 7.07
N ARG A 24 -6.77 12.26 7.01
CA ARG A 24 -7.91 12.52 7.91
C ARG A 24 -9.03 11.49 7.78
N ASP A 25 -9.48 11.20 6.56
CA ASP A 25 -10.49 10.19 6.26
C ASP A 25 -9.89 9.06 5.42
N ALA A 26 -9.50 7.97 6.06
CA ALA A 26 -8.92 6.83 5.36
C ALA A 26 -9.93 6.10 4.44
N GLU A 27 -11.23 6.19 4.71
CA GLU A 27 -12.25 5.46 3.93
C GLU A 27 -12.46 6.12 2.57
N GLU A 28 -12.36 7.45 2.48
CA GLU A 28 -12.39 8.19 1.22
C GLU A 28 -11.23 7.81 0.27
N TYR A 29 -10.08 7.40 0.84
CA TYR A 29 -8.87 7.04 0.09
C TYR A 29 -8.70 5.53 -0.11
N LYS A 30 -9.68 4.74 0.29
CA LYS A 30 -9.68 3.30 0.09
C LYS A 30 -9.65 2.94 -1.40
N ASN A 31 -8.75 2.02 -1.77
CA ASN A 31 -8.52 1.58 -3.14
C ASN A 31 -8.26 2.76 -4.12
N PHE A 32 -7.67 3.86 -3.63
CA PHE A 32 -7.44 5.08 -4.42
C PHE A 32 -6.76 4.80 -5.78
N CYS A 33 -5.77 3.91 -5.80
CA CYS A 33 -5.01 3.57 -7.00
C CYS A 33 -5.82 2.80 -8.06
N ASP A 34 -6.90 2.12 -7.68
CA ASP A 34 -7.72 1.30 -8.57
C ASP A 34 -8.86 2.09 -9.23
N ARG A 35 -9.27 3.20 -8.60
CA ARG A 35 -10.34 4.09 -9.12
C ARG A 35 -9.86 4.87 -10.35
N PRO A 36 -10.71 5.24 -11.31
CA PRO A 36 -10.33 6.18 -12.36
C PRO A 36 -10.09 7.59 -11.77
N LYS A 37 -9.29 8.43 -12.46
CA LYS A 37 -8.78 9.71 -11.90
C LYS A 37 -9.89 10.72 -11.55
N ASP A 38 -10.99 10.69 -12.28
CA ASP A 38 -12.19 11.54 -12.08
C ASP A 38 -13.04 11.12 -10.87
N GLN A 39 -12.80 9.93 -10.31
CA GLN A 39 -13.46 9.40 -9.12
C GLN A 39 -12.56 9.41 -7.88
N ARG A 40 -11.44 10.12 -7.94
CA ARG A 40 -10.51 10.30 -6.82
C ARG A 40 -10.63 11.73 -6.30
N PRO A 41 -10.38 11.97 -5.00
CA PRO A 41 -10.16 13.32 -4.48
C PRO A 41 -9.17 14.08 -5.37
N LEU A 42 -9.49 15.35 -5.65
CA LEU A 42 -8.67 16.24 -6.45
C LEU A 42 -7.34 16.50 -5.74
N PRO A 43 -6.24 16.80 -6.46
CA PRO A 43 -4.95 17.05 -5.84
C PRO A 43 -4.97 18.12 -4.72
N GLU A 44 -5.81 19.14 -4.86
CA GLU A 44 -5.97 20.19 -3.84
C GLU A 44 -6.67 19.66 -2.58
N GLU A 45 -7.65 18.76 -2.73
CA GLU A 45 -8.31 18.07 -1.63
C GLU A 45 -7.33 17.13 -0.93
N VAL A 46 -6.53 16.37 -1.69
CA VAL A 46 -5.48 15.50 -1.13
C VAL A 46 -4.50 16.27 -0.25
N ILE A 47 -4.10 17.47 -0.66
CA ILE A 47 -3.20 18.31 0.14
C ILE A 47 -3.92 18.86 1.38
N GLY A 48 -5.20 19.24 1.27
CA GLY A 48 -6.03 19.68 2.39
C GLY A 48 -6.30 18.60 3.44
N ASP A 49 -6.37 17.34 3.00
CA ASP A 49 -6.66 16.17 3.84
C ASP A 49 -5.44 15.56 4.53
N ILE A 50 -4.26 16.13 4.31
CA ILE A 50 -3.06 15.77 5.06
C ILE A 50 -3.31 16.07 6.55
N ALA A 51 -3.10 15.04 7.37
CA ALA A 51 -3.23 15.10 8.82
C ALA A 51 -1.84 15.22 9.46
N GLU A 52 -1.57 14.41 10.48
CA GLU A 52 -0.31 14.42 11.21
C GLU A 52 0.88 13.99 10.34
N HIS A 53 2.00 14.69 10.51
CA HIS A 53 3.30 14.20 10.04
C HIS A 53 3.74 13.02 10.91
N LEU A 54 4.16 11.93 10.27
CA LEU A 54 4.51 10.69 10.95
C LEU A 54 6.01 10.45 10.97
N ALA A 55 6.69 10.63 9.83
CA ALA A 55 8.12 10.36 9.73
C ALA A 55 8.74 11.10 8.55
N THR A 56 10.03 11.39 8.65
CA THR A 56 10.85 11.86 7.52
C THR A 56 12.13 11.04 7.42
N ILE A 57 12.37 10.48 6.25
CA ILE A 57 13.55 9.71 5.89
C ILE A 57 14.42 10.56 4.98
N HIS A 58 15.73 10.59 5.26
CA HIS A 58 16.71 11.21 4.38
C HIS A 58 17.44 10.11 3.61
N LEU A 59 17.13 9.99 2.32
CA LEU A 59 17.74 9.03 1.41
C LEU A 59 19.03 9.58 0.84
N LYS A 60 20.08 8.76 0.91
CA LYS A 60 21.34 8.98 0.21
C LYS A 60 21.52 7.92 -0.87
N ARG A 61 22.24 8.27 -1.93
CA ARG A 61 22.66 7.29 -2.93
C ARG A 61 23.58 6.26 -2.29
N CYS A 62 23.33 4.98 -2.56
CA CYS A 62 24.18 3.91 -2.08
C CYS A 62 25.54 3.93 -2.78
N GLU A 63 26.58 3.54 -2.04
CA GLU A 63 27.94 3.40 -2.57
C GLU A 63 28.00 2.33 -3.67
N ARG A 64 28.97 2.49 -4.59
CA ARG A 64 29.18 1.53 -5.68
C ARG A 64 29.51 0.16 -5.10
N GLY A 65 28.75 -0.86 -5.49
CA GLY A 65 28.91 -2.25 -5.02
C GLY A 65 27.82 -2.69 -4.05
N LYS A 66 27.05 -1.76 -3.45
CA LYS A 66 25.84 -2.11 -2.72
C LYS A 66 24.71 -2.54 -3.68
N ARG A 67 23.78 -3.36 -3.18
CA ARG A 67 22.59 -3.79 -3.93
C ARG A 67 21.56 -2.67 -4.13
N CYS A 68 21.45 -1.76 -3.16
CA CYS A 68 20.52 -0.63 -3.21
C CYS A 68 21.00 0.48 -4.15
N LEU A 69 20.05 1.28 -4.64
CA LEU A 69 20.27 2.54 -5.33
C LEU A 69 20.27 3.70 -4.34
N TYR A 70 19.31 3.70 -3.42
CA TYR A 70 19.18 4.66 -2.33
C TYR A 70 18.86 3.93 -1.03
N GLU A 71 19.36 4.46 0.09
CA GLU A 71 19.06 3.98 1.44
C GLU A 71 18.95 5.17 2.38
N GLY A 72 18.13 5.05 3.42
CA GLY A 72 18.01 6.05 4.46
C GLY A 72 17.12 5.59 5.59
N SER A 73 17.17 6.37 6.68
CA SER A 73 16.35 6.16 7.85
C SER A 73 15.82 7.48 8.40
N THR A 74 14.88 7.40 9.33
CA THR A 74 14.63 8.47 10.30
C THR A 74 15.91 8.80 11.10
N PRO A 75 16.06 10.02 11.62
CA PRO A 75 17.17 10.36 12.50
C PRO A 75 17.15 9.53 13.80
N PRO A 76 18.26 9.51 14.56
CA PRO A 76 18.27 8.91 15.90
C PRO A 76 17.16 9.49 16.78
N GLY A 77 16.46 8.63 17.52
CA GLY A 77 15.28 9.01 18.31
C GLY A 77 13.96 9.01 17.53
N GLY A 78 13.99 8.91 16.20
CA GLY A 78 12.79 8.74 15.39
C GLY A 78 11.86 9.95 15.43
N PHE A 79 10.55 9.69 15.36
CA PHE A 79 9.49 10.69 15.46
C PHE A 79 8.44 10.27 16.49
N PRO A 80 7.74 11.20 17.17
CA PRO A 80 6.69 10.85 18.11
C PRO A 80 5.60 9.97 17.47
N ASN A 81 5.18 8.93 18.17
CA ASN A 81 4.10 8.06 17.74
C ASN A 81 3.40 7.47 18.96
N SER A 82 2.07 7.51 19.00
CA SER A 82 1.26 7.04 20.14
C SER A 82 0.49 5.75 19.84
N TRP A 83 0.82 5.04 18.76
CA TRP A 83 0.06 3.87 18.32
C TRP A 83 0.46 2.63 19.13
N ASN A 84 -0.53 1.87 19.59
CA ASN A 84 -0.33 0.60 20.31
C ASN A 84 0.68 0.67 21.48
N GLY A 85 0.69 1.78 22.23
CA GLY A 85 1.59 1.97 23.36
C GLY A 85 3.01 2.44 23.00
N ALA A 86 3.25 2.79 21.73
CA ALA A 86 4.49 3.46 21.35
C ALA A 86 4.52 4.89 21.90
N THR A 87 5.72 5.44 22.00
CA THR A 87 5.99 6.87 22.20
C THR A 87 6.81 7.47 21.07
N TYR A 88 7.58 6.65 20.35
CA TYR A 88 8.23 7.05 19.11
C TYR A 88 8.23 5.93 18.06
N CYS A 89 8.44 6.30 16.81
CA CYS A 89 8.61 5.37 15.70
C CYS A 89 9.87 5.66 14.90
N THR A 90 10.39 4.62 14.27
CA THR A 90 11.51 4.70 13.31
C THR A 90 11.06 4.14 11.98
N SER A 91 11.63 4.67 10.90
CA SER A 91 11.40 4.15 9.56
C SER A 91 12.72 4.04 8.81
N GLU A 92 12.91 2.93 8.11
CA GLU A 92 14.00 2.72 7.16
C GLU A 92 13.43 2.43 5.78
N LEU A 93 14.14 2.91 4.75
CA LEU A 93 13.75 2.75 3.36
C LEU A 93 15.00 2.48 2.51
N ALA A 94 14.96 1.40 1.75
CA ALA A 94 15.92 1.15 0.68
C ALA A 94 15.18 0.98 -0.65
N ILE A 95 15.67 1.69 -1.67
CA ILE A 95 15.20 1.58 -3.06
C ILE A 95 16.25 0.78 -3.80
N LEU A 96 15.85 -0.38 -4.34
CA LEU A 96 16.71 -1.28 -5.07
C LEU A 96 16.44 -1.17 -6.58
N LYS A 97 17.22 -1.90 -7.37
CA LYS A 97 16.95 -2.03 -8.81
C LYS A 97 15.64 -2.77 -9.04
N ASN A 98 15.14 -2.71 -10.28
CA ASN A 98 13.97 -3.49 -10.73
C ASN A 98 12.68 -3.18 -9.93
N ASN A 99 12.56 -1.93 -9.43
CA ASN A 99 11.42 -1.46 -8.64
C ASN A 99 11.19 -2.27 -7.35
N GLU A 100 12.25 -2.84 -6.79
CA GLU A 100 12.21 -3.47 -5.47
C GLU A 100 12.38 -2.41 -4.37
N ILE A 101 11.53 -2.46 -3.35
CA ILE A 101 11.51 -1.52 -2.23
C ILE A 101 11.55 -2.30 -0.93
N HIS A 102 12.47 -1.95 -0.05
CA HIS A 102 12.51 -2.48 1.31
C HIS A 102 12.10 -1.38 2.27
N THR A 103 11.13 -1.64 3.14
CA THR A 103 10.70 -0.67 4.15
C THR A 103 10.56 -1.33 5.52
N TRP A 104 11.02 -0.64 6.55
CA TRP A 104 10.97 -1.12 7.92
C TRP A 104 10.44 -0.04 8.84
N ASP A 105 9.16 -0.16 9.21
CA ASP A 105 8.53 0.72 10.17
C ASP A 105 8.38 0.00 11.51
N ARG A 106 8.79 0.68 12.57
CA ARG A 106 8.77 0.14 13.94
C ARG A 106 8.36 1.21 14.92
N GLY A 107 7.62 0.82 15.95
CA GLY A 107 7.29 1.69 17.08
C GLY A 107 7.83 1.14 18.38
N TYR A 108 8.19 2.05 19.26
CA TYR A 108 8.85 1.77 20.52
C TYR A 108 8.18 2.54 21.65
N ASP A 109 8.14 1.96 22.85
CA ASP A 109 7.73 2.64 24.07
C ASP A 109 8.86 3.51 24.66
N ASP A 110 8.60 4.19 25.79
CA ASP A 110 9.57 5.08 26.45
C ASP A 110 10.80 4.35 27.01
N ASP A 111 10.69 3.04 27.25
CA ASP A 111 11.78 2.19 27.72
C ASP A 111 12.64 1.66 26.55
N GLY A 112 12.24 1.95 25.30
CA GLY A 112 12.91 1.53 24.08
C GLY A 112 12.55 0.11 23.63
N ASN A 113 11.50 -0.50 24.17
CA ASN A 113 11.01 -1.80 23.71
C ASN A 113 10.18 -1.63 22.44
N GLN A 114 10.39 -2.50 21.45
CA GLN A 114 9.58 -2.49 20.24
C GLN A 114 8.17 -3.02 20.55
N VAL A 115 7.14 -2.21 20.31
CA VAL A 115 5.74 -2.54 20.60
C VAL A 115 4.93 -2.86 19.34
N TRP A 116 5.37 -2.40 18.16
CA TRP A 116 4.79 -2.77 16.88
C TRP A 116 5.81 -2.75 15.74
N GLY A 117 5.44 -3.37 14.63
CA GLY A 117 6.32 -3.57 13.48
C GLY A 117 7.03 -4.91 13.54
N VAL A 118 7.62 -5.33 12.42
CA VAL A 118 8.34 -6.60 12.31
C VAL A 118 9.70 -6.51 13.01
N MET A 119 10.13 -7.57 13.69
CA MET A 119 11.41 -7.59 14.44
C MET A 119 12.60 -8.06 13.61
N GLU A 120 12.37 -8.97 12.65
CA GLU A 120 13.47 -9.71 12.00
C GLU A 120 14.11 -8.97 10.82
N GLY A 121 13.42 -8.00 10.22
CA GLY A 121 13.94 -7.24 9.08
C GLY A 121 12.86 -6.49 8.30
N PRO A 122 13.24 -5.77 7.23
CA PRO A 122 12.31 -5.01 6.41
C PRO A 122 11.33 -5.89 5.66
N TYR A 123 10.14 -5.34 5.34
CA TYR A 123 9.28 -5.92 4.31
C TYR A 123 9.90 -5.67 2.93
N GLU A 124 9.99 -6.72 2.12
CA GLU A 124 10.51 -6.65 0.75
C GLU A 124 9.37 -6.64 -0.29
N PHE A 125 9.14 -5.49 -0.91
CA PHE A 125 8.18 -5.33 -1.98
C PHE A 125 8.87 -5.51 -3.34
N LYS A 126 8.39 -6.48 -4.11
CA LYS A 126 8.81 -6.73 -5.50
C LYS A 126 7.60 -6.56 -6.42
N PRO A 127 7.78 -6.05 -7.65
CA PRO A 127 6.68 -5.99 -8.60
C PRO A 127 6.09 -7.38 -8.81
N ALA A 128 4.76 -7.46 -8.83
CA ALA A 128 4.11 -8.67 -9.30
C ALA A 128 4.57 -8.96 -10.75
N PRO A 129 4.71 -10.24 -11.13
CA PRO A 129 4.89 -10.58 -12.53
C PRO A 129 3.79 -9.90 -13.35
N ALA A 130 4.12 -9.36 -14.52
CA ALA A 130 3.13 -8.74 -15.38
C ALA A 130 2.04 -9.78 -15.68
N SER A 131 0.89 -9.67 -15.04
CA SER A 131 -0.28 -10.43 -15.44
C SER A 131 -0.71 -9.87 -16.79
N SER A 132 -0.96 -10.75 -17.76
CA SER A 132 -1.53 -10.39 -19.05
C SER A 132 -2.97 -9.90 -18.86
N ASN A 133 -3.15 -8.69 -18.33
CA ASN A 133 -4.45 -8.06 -18.19
C ASN A 133 -4.83 -7.43 -19.54
N ASN A 134 -5.13 -8.30 -20.50
CA ASN A 134 -5.97 -8.00 -21.64
C ASN A 134 -6.98 -9.14 -21.76
N THR A 135 -8.00 -9.14 -20.91
CA THR A 135 -9.27 -9.76 -21.30
C THR A 135 -10.43 -8.93 -20.78
N MET A 136 -11.24 -8.49 -21.71
CA MET A 136 -12.39 -7.62 -21.56
C MET A 136 -13.34 -8.10 -20.47
N LEU A 137 -13.63 -7.23 -19.50
CA LEU A 137 -14.93 -7.26 -18.84
C LEU A 137 -15.94 -6.59 -19.78
N SER A 138 -16.41 -7.34 -20.78
CA SER A 138 -17.66 -7.01 -21.49
C SER A 138 -18.79 -7.75 -20.79
N PRO A 139 -19.75 -7.06 -20.14
CA PRO A 139 -20.95 -7.71 -19.66
C PRO A 139 -21.92 -7.90 -20.85
N LEU A 140 -22.58 -9.05 -20.86
CA LEU A 140 -23.78 -9.39 -21.65
C LEU A 140 -23.55 -9.83 -23.11
N ASN A 141 -23.29 -11.12 -23.28
CA ASN A 141 -23.82 -11.86 -24.42
C ASN A 141 -24.57 -13.09 -23.88
N PHE A 142 -25.82 -12.89 -23.48
CA PHE A 142 -26.74 -14.00 -23.21
C PHE A 142 -27.31 -14.48 -24.57
N PRO A 143 -27.18 -15.76 -24.92
CA PRO A 143 -27.91 -16.29 -26.06
C PRO A 143 -29.41 -16.30 -25.75
N PRO A 144 -30.29 -16.08 -26.75
CA PRO A 144 -31.73 -16.04 -26.52
C PRO A 144 -32.24 -17.41 -26.07
N LEU A 145 -33.03 -17.40 -25.00
CA LEU A 145 -33.71 -18.57 -24.44
C LEU A 145 -34.67 -19.15 -25.49
N GLN A 146 -34.34 -20.32 -26.05
CA GLN A 146 -35.30 -21.05 -26.87
C GLN A 146 -36.35 -21.66 -25.94
N THR A 147 -37.56 -21.09 -26.00
CA THR A 147 -38.78 -21.71 -25.52
C THR A 147 -38.95 -23.07 -26.18
N MET A 148 -38.85 -24.15 -25.42
CA MET A 148 -39.40 -25.45 -25.82
C MET A 148 -40.48 -25.86 -24.83
N ASP A 149 -41.71 -25.53 -25.20
CA ASP A 149 -42.86 -26.35 -24.85
C ASP A 149 -42.59 -27.79 -25.29
N LYS A 150 -42.56 -28.71 -24.33
CA LYS A 150 -42.97 -30.11 -24.54
C LYS A 150 -43.15 -30.82 -23.19
N ARG A 151 -44.41 -30.80 -22.78
CA ARG A 151 -45.12 -31.78 -21.95
C ARG A 151 -44.59 -33.21 -22.17
N ILE A 152 -44.12 -33.86 -21.11
CA ILE A 152 -44.15 -35.32 -20.97
C ILE A 152 -44.65 -35.67 -19.57
N GLU A 153 -45.73 -36.41 -19.58
CA GLU A 153 -46.52 -37.02 -18.52
C GLU A 153 -45.83 -38.33 -18.10
N GLY A 154 -45.66 -38.58 -16.80
CA GLY A 154 -45.00 -39.81 -16.35
C GLY A 154 -44.86 -39.89 -14.84
N SER A 155 -45.85 -40.52 -14.21
CA SER A 155 -45.88 -40.94 -12.80
C SER A 155 -44.78 -41.94 -12.47
N PHE A 156 -44.13 -41.80 -11.31
CA PHE A 156 -43.50 -42.93 -10.64
C PHE A 156 -43.83 -42.94 -9.15
N VAL A 157 -44.29 -44.13 -8.74
CA VAL A 157 -44.80 -44.55 -7.44
C VAL A 157 -43.63 -44.82 -6.50
N LEU A 158 -43.73 -44.38 -5.24
CA LEU A 158 -42.86 -44.79 -4.15
C LEU A 158 -43.21 -46.23 -3.74
N GLN A 159 -42.21 -47.10 -3.66
CA GLN A 159 -42.37 -48.43 -3.06
C GLN A 159 -41.33 -48.59 -1.94
N GLU A 160 -41.91 -48.75 -0.74
CA GLU A 160 -41.40 -49.11 0.60
C GLU A 160 -40.24 -48.33 1.24
#